data_AF-A0A1J5KU03-F1
#
_entry.id   AF-A0A1J5KU03-F1
#
_cell.length_a   1.000
_cell.length_b   1.000
_cell.length_c   1.000
_cell.angle_alpha   90.00
_cell.angle_beta   90.00
_cell.angle_gamma   90.00
#
_symmetry.space_group_name_H-M   'P 1'
#
loop_
_entity.id
_entity.type
_entity.pdbx_description
1 polymer ?
#
loop_
_entity_poly.entity_id
_entity_poly.type
_entity_poly.pdbx_seq_one_letter_code
_entity_poly.pdbx_strand_id
1 'polypeptide(L)'
;MRKSYYIIILFFLFISCQNNSNKKRQNVIYDNLEIKEKEYWDYTMENGFIKISELNVKELLSELKVKKTKKNELNILTTIGQTETDWLTENDLEYLISIIESDEQAKCINRMISSFIPDSKKMTIGNQAISILEAYRKNEPFPNEIYICEIYDQKKIDELLEWWKQKKTVANKEQS
;
A
#
# COMPACT_ATOMS: atom_id res chain seq x y z
N MET A 1 16.80 -51.75 43.61
CA MET A 1 16.41 -52.28 42.27
C MET A 1 15.15 -51.57 41.82
N ARG A 2 15.29 -50.71 40.80
CA ARG A 2 14.18 -50.01 40.11
C ARG A 2 13.30 -51.03 39.39
N LYS A 3 11.99 -51.07 39.67
CA LYS A 3 11.00 -51.71 38.80
C LYS A 3 9.72 -50.87 38.75
N SER A 4 9.64 -50.14 37.65
CA SER A 4 8.48 -49.75 36.83
C SER A 4 7.09 -49.62 37.47
N TYR A 5 6.68 -48.38 37.75
CA TYR A 5 5.28 -47.97 37.85
C TYR A 5 4.98 -46.96 36.73
N TYR A 6 4.67 -47.44 35.51
CA TYR A 6 4.20 -46.57 34.41
C TYR A 6 3.29 -47.32 33.43
N ILE A 7 2.39 -48.18 33.89
CA ILE A 7 1.40 -48.84 33.02
C ILE A 7 0.01 -48.88 33.69
N ILE A 8 -0.47 -47.77 34.25
CA ILE A 8 -1.91 -47.58 34.54
C ILE A 8 -2.29 -46.08 34.40
N ILE A 9 -1.75 -45.35 33.41
CA ILE A 9 -2.29 -44.03 33.00
C ILE A 9 -2.09 -43.89 31.48
N LEU A 10 -2.57 -44.85 30.70
CA LEU A 10 -2.54 -44.76 29.23
C LEU A 10 -3.79 -45.32 28.55
N PHE A 11 -4.87 -45.55 29.32
CA PHE A 11 -6.13 -46.09 28.80
C PHE A 11 -7.36 -45.21 29.07
N PHE A 12 -7.18 -44.00 29.59
CA PHE A 12 -8.27 -43.04 29.84
C PHE A 12 -8.28 -41.80 28.92
N LEU A 13 -7.41 -41.73 27.91
CA LEU A 13 -7.39 -40.61 26.96
C LEU A 13 -7.82 -40.99 25.52
N PHE A 14 -8.29 -42.21 25.27
CA PHE A 14 -8.71 -42.64 23.93
C PHE A 14 -10.22 -42.77 23.71
N ILE A 15 -11.07 -42.41 24.67
CA ILE A 15 -12.53 -42.43 24.50
C ILE A 15 -13.14 -41.14 25.06
N SER A 16 -12.86 -40.01 24.42
CA SER A 16 -13.78 -38.85 24.37
C SER A 16 -13.28 -37.85 23.34
N CYS A 17 -13.54 -38.14 22.07
CA CYS A 17 -13.98 -37.16 21.07
C CYS A 17 -14.28 -37.86 19.73
N GLN A 18 -15.09 -38.93 19.76
CA GLN A 18 -16.09 -39.11 18.71
C GLN A 18 -17.40 -38.59 19.29
N ASN A 19 -17.53 -37.27 19.35
CA ASN A 19 -18.85 -36.67 19.49
C ASN A 19 -19.20 -35.97 18.18
N ASN A 20 -20.27 -36.50 17.62
CA ASN A 20 -20.88 -36.20 16.36
C ASN A 20 -21.47 -34.79 16.43
N SER A 21 -20.65 -33.75 16.23
CA SER A 21 -21.18 -32.43 15.89
C SER A 21 -21.44 -32.40 14.38
N ASN A 22 -22.52 -33.07 14.00
CA ASN A 22 -23.29 -32.83 12.79
C ASN A 22 -23.96 -31.44 12.89
N LYS A 23 -23.15 -30.42 13.16
CA LYS A 23 -23.56 -29.02 13.20
C LYS A 23 -23.21 -28.50 11.82
N LYS A 24 -24.24 -28.37 10.97
CA LYS A 24 -24.25 -27.53 9.76
C LYS A 24 -23.09 -26.53 9.84
N ARG A 25 -22.00 -26.78 9.09
CA ARG A 25 -21.02 -25.73 8.85
C ARG A 25 -21.78 -24.70 8.03
N GLN A 26 -22.31 -23.73 8.76
CA GLN A 26 -22.80 -22.48 8.21
C GLN A 26 -21.71 -21.96 7.27
N ASN A 27 -22.15 -21.31 6.20
CA ASN A 27 -21.34 -20.60 5.22
C ASN A 27 -20.42 -19.58 5.93
N VAL A 28 -19.28 -20.04 6.46
CA VAL A 28 -18.28 -19.16 7.06
C VAL A 28 -17.30 -18.77 5.95
N ILE A 29 -17.15 -17.47 5.82
CA ILE A 29 -16.39 -16.68 4.86
C ILE A 29 -14.88 -17.00 5.00
N TYR A 30 -14.46 -18.22 4.62
CA TYR A 30 -13.04 -18.60 4.54
C TYR A 30 -12.56 -18.63 3.07
N ASP A 31 -13.41 -19.06 2.13
CA ASP A 31 -13.02 -19.24 0.72
C ASP A 31 -12.69 -17.93 -0.02
N ASN A 32 -13.13 -16.76 0.46
CA ASN A 32 -12.95 -15.49 -0.26
C ASN A 32 -11.61 -14.79 0.03
N LEU A 33 -10.90 -15.18 1.10
CA LEU A 33 -9.59 -14.60 1.46
C LEU A 33 -8.46 -15.30 0.71
N GLU A 34 -8.46 -16.63 0.72
CA GLU A 34 -7.45 -17.43 0.00
C GLU A 34 -7.48 -17.15 -1.51
N ILE A 35 -8.68 -16.97 -2.09
CA ILE A 35 -8.83 -16.57 -3.49
C ILE A 35 -8.23 -15.18 -3.75
N LYS A 36 -8.50 -14.19 -2.89
CA LYS A 36 -7.95 -12.83 -3.03
C LYS A 36 -6.44 -12.80 -2.84
N GLU A 37 -5.92 -13.56 -1.90
CA GLU A 37 -4.47 -13.69 -1.69
C GLU A 37 -3.82 -14.32 -2.91
N LYS A 38 -4.41 -15.38 -3.46
CA LYS A 38 -3.93 -16.01 -4.70
C LYS A 38 -3.97 -15.04 -5.88
N GLU A 39 -5.09 -14.34 -6.10
CA GLU A 39 -5.23 -13.33 -7.14
C GLU A 39 -4.18 -12.23 -7.01
N TYR A 40 -3.90 -11.80 -5.78
CA TYR A 40 -2.85 -10.81 -5.50
C TYR A 40 -1.45 -11.35 -5.80
N TRP A 41 -1.14 -12.58 -5.38
CA TRP A 41 0.16 -13.21 -5.67
C TRP A 41 0.38 -13.42 -7.17
N ASP A 42 -0.63 -13.92 -7.89
CA ASP A 42 -0.58 -14.09 -9.33
C ASP A 42 -0.33 -12.73 -10.01
N TYR A 43 -1.04 -11.67 -9.57
CA TYR A 43 -0.84 -10.30 -10.06
C TYR A 43 0.58 -9.79 -9.80
N THR A 44 1.11 -9.92 -8.58
CA THR A 44 2.46 -9.46 -8.23
C THR A 44 3.54 -10.23 -8.98
N MET A 45 3.36 -11.53 -9.20
CA MET A 45 4.30 -12.35 -9.99
C MET A 45 4.29 -11.97 -11.48
N GLU A 46 3.14 -11.61 -12.04
CA GLU A 46 3.02 -11.16 -13.43
C GLU A 46 3.59 -9.76 -13.65
N ASN A 47 3.31 -8.83 -12.72
CA ASN A 47 3.69 -7.42 -12.86
C ASN A 47 5.06 -7.08 -12.25
N GLY A 48 5.61 -7.98 -11.43
CA GLY A 48 6.90 -7.80 -10.77
C GLY A 48 6.88 -6.75 -9.65
N PHE A 49 8.09 -6.37 -9.26
CA PHE A 49 8.34 -5.38 -8.20
C PHE A 49 9.18 -4.24 -8.75
N ILE A 50 8.92 -3.03 -8.26
CA ILE A 50 9.71 -1.86 -8.59
C ILE A 50 10.52 -1.43 -7.37
N LYS A 51 11.82 -1.22 -7.56
CA LYS A 51 12.67 -0.61 -6.54
C LYS A 51 12.53 0.91 -6.63
N ILE A 52 11.85 1.50 -5.65
CA ILE A 52 11.42 2.90 -5.76
C ILE A 52 12.59 3.89 -5.76
N SER A 53 13.69 3.53 -5.10
CA SER A 53 14.91 4.35 -5.03
C SER A 53 15.62 4.50 -6.39
N GLU A 54 15.20 3.76 -7.41
CA GLU A 54 15.78 3.79 -8.76
C GLU A 54 14.99 4.66 -9.74
N LEU A 55 13.85 5.21 -9.30
CA LEU A 55 13.00 6.05 -10.13
C LEU A 55 13.13 7.51 -9.72
N ASN A 56 12.94 8.43 -10.67
CA ASN A 56 12.56 9.81 -10.37
C ASN A 56 11.02 9.95 -10.26
N VAL A 57 10.54 11.13 -9.85
CA VAL A 57 9.10 11.35 -9.61
C VAL A 57 8.23 11.09 -10.85
N LYS A 58 8.72 11.45 -12.04
CA LYS A 58 7.96 11.32 -13.29
C LYS A 58 7.87 9.86 -13.72
N GLU A 59 8.96 9.12 -13.54
CA GLU A 59 9.00 7.67 -13.78
C GLU A 59 8.07 6.94 -12.81
N LEU A 60 8.11 7.28 -11.52
CA LEU A 60 7.20 6.71 -10.53
C LEU A 60 5.73 6.98 -10.89
N LEU A 61 5.38 8.23 -11.22
CA LEU A 61 4.02 8.57 -11.62
C LEU A 61 3.61 7.87 -12.91
N SER A 62 4.52 7.67 -13.85
CA SER A 62 4.27 6.85 -15.06
C SER A 62 3.95 5.40 -14.71
N GLU A 63 4.67 4.81 -13.77
CA GLU A 63 4.40 3.44 -13.28
C GLU A 63 3.09 3.33 -12.51
N LEU A 64 2.66 4.41 -11.86
CA LEU A 64 1.40 4.48 -11.13
C LEU A 64 0.18 4.63 -12.05
N LYS A 65 0.34 5.10 -13.29
CA LYS A 65 -0.79 5.23 -14.23
C LYS A 65 -1.38 3.86 -14.61
N VAL A 66 -2.71 3.78 -14.63
CA VAL A 66 -3.41 2.59 -15.10
C VAL A 66 -3.50 2.61 -16.63
N LYS A 67 -2.80 1.69 -17.30
CA LYS A 67 -2.73 1.64 -18.79
C LYS A 67 -3.99 1.04 -19.44
N LYS A 68 -4.70 0.14 -18.76
CA LYS A 68 -5.95 -0.49 -19.22
C LYS A 68 -6.84 -0.76 -18.03
N THR A 69 -8.10 -0.33 -18.10
CA THR A 69 -9.10 -0.59 -17.07
C THR A 69 -9.91 -1.83 -17.43
N LYS A 70 -9.65 -2.97 -16.78
CA LYS A 70 -10.68 -4.02 -16.69
C LYS A 70 -11.52 -3.79 -15.43
N LYS A 71 -12.83 -4.04 -15.56
CA LYS A 71 -13.76 -3.99 -14.44
C LYS A 71 -13.32 -5.03 -13.40
N ASN A 72 -13.08 -4.59 -12.15
CA ASN A 72 -12.62 -5.38 -11.00
C ASN A 72 -11.13 -5.75 -10.94
N GLU A 73 -10.25 -5.09 -11.69
CA GLU A 73 -8.80 -5.36 -11.62
C GLU A 73 -8.14 -4.67 -10.40
N LEU A 74 -7.28 -5.41 -9.70
CA LEU A 74 -6.39 -4.86 -8.67
C LEU A 74 -5.37 -3.95 -9.36
N ASN A 75 -5.44 -2.64 -9.11
CA ASN A 75 -4.46 -1.69 -9.62
C ASN A 75 -3.46 -1.39 -8.52
N ILE A 76 -2.42 -2.21 -8.42
CA ILE A 76 -1.43 -2.12 -7.36
C ILE A 76 -0.03 -2.01 -7.98
N LEU A 77 0.80 -1.13 -7.44
CA LEU A 77 2.22 -1.11 -7.71
C LEU A 77 2.95 -1.73 -6.53
N THR A 78 3.53 -2.91 -6.73
CA THR A 78 4.32 -3.57 -5.68
C THR A 78 5.72 -2.98 -5.65
N THR A 79 6.16 -2.48 -4.48
CA THR A 79 7.44 -1.78 -4.35
C THR A 79 8.39 -2.42 -3.35
N ILE A 80 9.69 -2.23 -3.59
CA ILE A 80 10.80 -2.60 -2.69
C ILE A 80 11.58 -1.33 -2.33
N GLY A 81 11.98 -1.25 -1.06
CA GLY A 81 12.75 -0.13 -0.54
C GLY A 81 11.92 1.13 -0.35
N GLN A 82 12.61 2.24 -0.15
CA GLN A 82 12.10 3.59 -0.02
C GLN A 82 13.12 4.54 -0.67
N THR A 83 12.73 5.77 -0.96
CA THR A 83 13.63 6.84 -1.42
C THR A 83 14.38 7.43 -0.24
N GLU A 84 15.41 8.24 -0.50
CA GLU A 84 15.95 9.17 0.50
C GLU A 84 14.98 10.35 0.71
N THR A 85 15.18 11.11 1.79
CA THR A 85 14.32 12.27 2.15
C THR A 85 14.52 13.47 1.22
N ASP A 86 15.68 13.59 0.59
CA ASP A 86 16.07 14.66 -0.35
C ASP A 86 15.89 14.28 -1.82
N TRP A 87 15.17 13.19 -2.09
CA TRP A 87 14.96 12.63 -3.44
C TRP A 87 14.21 13.57 -4.40
N LEU A 88 13.46 14.55 -3.91
CA LEU A 88 12.70 15.50 -4.73
C LEU A 88 13.42 16.84 -4.88
N THR A 89 13.47 17.33 -6.13
CA THR A 89 13.93 18.68 -6.46
C THR A 89 12.78 19.69 -6.44
N GLU A 90 13.07 20.98 -6.44
CA GLU A 90 12.05 22.03 -6.51
C GLU A 90 11.18 21.93 -7.80
N ASN A 91 11.79 21.50 -8.92
CA ASN A 91 11.07 21.26 -10.17
C ASN A 91 10.10 20.07 -10.07
N ASP A 92 10.45 19.07 -9.26
CA ASP A 92 9.57 17.93 -9.00
C ASP A 92 8.38 18.35 -8.16
N LEU A 93 8.58 19.23 -7.18
CA LEU A 93 7.49 19.82 -6.39
C LEU A 93 6.55 20.65 -7.26
N GLU A 94 7.09 21.48 -8.15
CA GLU A 94 6.28 22.26 -9.09
C GLU A 94 5.45 21.35 -10.01
N TYR A 95 6.05 20.26 -10.49
CA TYR A 95 5.35 19.27 -11.28
C TYR A 95 4.24 18.59 -10.48
N LEU A 96 4.51 18.12 -9.26
CA LEU A 96 3.53 17.48 -8.39
C LEU A 96 2.34 18.41 -8.08
N ILE A 97 2.62 19.68 -7.79
CA ILE A 97 1.57 20.70 -7.58
C ILE A 97 0.74 20.88 -8.85
N SER A 98 1.35 20.88 -10.04
CA SER A 98 0.63 21.05 -11.31
C SER A 98 -0.35 19.91 -11.64
N ILE A 99 -0.19 18.74 -11.01
CA ILE A 99 -1.04 17.55 -11.22
C ILE A 99 -1.85 17.16 -9.99
N ILE A 100 -1.85 17.99 -8.93
CA ILE A 100 -2.44 17.66 -7.63
C ILE A 100 -3.95 17.40 -7.71
N GLU A 101 -4.63 18.02 -8.68
CA GLU A 101 -6.07 17.86 -8.94
C GLU A 101 -6.38 16.80 -10.02
N SER A 102 -5.38 16.03 -10.46
CA SER A 102 -5.57 15.03 -11.52
C SER A 102 -6.55 13.92 -11.08
N ASP A 103 -7.57 13.71 -11.90
CA ASP A 103 -8.55 12.64 -11.80
C ASP A 103 -8.15 11.37 -12.58
N GLU A 104 -6.97 11.38 -13.22
CA GLU A 104 -6.43 10.23 -13.93
C GLU A 104 -6.26 9.06 -12.97
N GLN A 105 -6.78 7.89 -13.33
CA GLN A 105 -6.77 6.73 -12.46
C GLN A 105 -5.33 6.24 -12.19
N ALA A 106 -5.04 5.94 -10.93
CA ALA A 106 -3.75 5.44 -10.49
C ALA A 106 -3.85 4.12 -9.73
N LYS A 107 -2.72 3.42 -9.66
CA LYS A 107 -2.50 2.28 -8.78
C LYS A 107 -2.31 2.75 -7.34
N CYS A 108 -2.63 1.90 -6.37
CA CYS A 108 -2.14 2.05 -5.00
C CYS A 108 -0.74 1.46 -4.85
N ILE A 109 0.09 2.03 -3.98
CA ILE A 109 1.40 1.46 -3.69
C ILE A 109 1.22 0.41 -2.59
N ASN A 110 1.78 -0.77 -2.79
CA ASN A 110 1.87 -1.79 -1.75
C ASN A 110 3.33 -2.21 -1.60
N ARG A 111 3.94 -2.00 -0.45
CA ARG A 111 5.31 -2.48 -0.23
C ARG A 111 5.28 -3.99 -0.11
N MET A 112 6.33 -4.66 -0.57
CA MET A 112 6.47 -6.12 -0.51
C MET A 112 6.30 -6.69 0.92
N ILE A 113 6.53 -5.87 1.95
CA ILE A 113 6.37 -6.24 3.37
C ILE A 113 4.92 -6.09 3.90
N SER A 114 3.99 -5.63 3.07
CA SER A 114 2.60 -5.43 3.45
C SER A 114 1.83 -6.75 3.49
N SER A 115 1.01 -6.94 4.53
CA SER A 115 0.03 -8.02 4.63
C SER A 115 -1.39 -7.55 4.27
N PHE A 116 -1.53 -6.36 3.68
CA PHE A 116 -2.82 -5.76 3.33
C PHE A 116 -2.94 -5.60 1.81
N ILE A 117 -4.13 -5.90 1.27
CA ILE A 117 -4.45 -5.71 -0.15
C ILE A 117 -5.33 -4.46 -0.25
N PRO A 118 -4.81 -3.32 -0.75
CA PRO A 118 -5.57 -2.08 -0.82
C PRO A 118 -6.70 -2.10 -1.86
N ASP A 119 -7.81 -1.40 -1.59
CA ASP A 119 -8.86 -1.14 -2.60
C ASP A 119 -8.50 0.10 -3.43
N SER A 120 -7.98 -0.14 -4.63
CA SER A 120 -7.48 0.91 -5.54
C SER A 120 -8.56 1.56 -6.41
N LYS A 121 -9.86 1.28 -6.22
CA LYS A 121 -10.91 1.69 -7.18
C LYS A 121 -11.06 3.20 -7.38
N LYS A 122 -10.76 3.99 -6.35
CA LYS A 122 -10.93 5.45 -6.37
C LYS A 122 -9.62 6.22 -6.44
N MET A 123 -8.49 5.52 -6.53
CA MET A 123 -7.17 6.12 -6.49
C MET A 123 -6.87 6.90 -7.78
N THR A 124 -6.35 8.12 -7.64
CA THR A 124 -5.95 8.99 -8.75
C THR A 124 -4.49 9.41 -8.68
N ILE A 125 -3.96 9.89 -9.79
CA ILE A 125 -2.63 10.48 -9.89
C ILE A 125 -2.52 11.69 -8.95
N GLY A 126 -3.59 12.50 -8.81
CA GLY A 126 -3.63 13.59 -7.83
C GLY A 126 -3.45 13.09 -6.40
N ASN A 127 -4.13 12.01 -6.00
CA ASN A 127 -3.95 11.43 -4.65
C ASN A 127 -2.53 10.89 -4.41
N GLN A 128 -1.91 10.31 -5.44
CA GLN A 128 -0.50 9.89 -5.34
C GLN A 128 0.44 11.10 -5.22
N ALA A 129 0.20 12.16 -5.99
CA ALA A 129 0.98 13.39 -5.90
C ALA A 129 0.89 14.02 -4.50
N ILE A 130 -0.31 14.06 -3.90
CA ILE A 130 -0.53 14.51 -2.52
C ILE A 130 0.29 13.67 -1.53
N SER A 131 0.27 12.35 -1.67
CA SER A 131 1.03 11.45 -0.77
C SER A 131 2.54 11.70 -0.84
N ILE A 132 3.07 11.94 -2.04
CA ILE A 132 4.50 12.27 -2.25
C ILE A 132 4.83 13.64 -1.63
N LEU A 133 3.97 14.65 -1.82
CA LEU A 133 4.14 15.99 -1.25
C LEU A 133 4.08 15.99 0.28
N GLU A 134 3.20 15.18 0.88
CA GLU A 134 3.11 15.03 2.34
C GLU A 134 4.38 14.40 2.92
N ALA A 135 4.93 13.36 2.28
CA ALA A 135 6.21 12.78 2.71
C ALA A 135 7.35 13.81 2.64
N TYR A 136 7.41 14.61 1.57
CA TYR A 136 8.37 15.71 1.46
C TYR A 136 8.21 16.75 2.57
N ARG A 137 6.99 17.21 2.85
CA ARG A 137 6.70 18.19 3.92
C ARG A 137 7.13 17.70 5.30
N LYS A 138 7.03 16.40 5.53
CA LYS A 138 7.42 15.74 6.78
C LYS A 138 8.91 15.38 6.83
N ASN A 139 9.65 15.60 5.74
CA ASN A 139 11.03 15.14 5.59
C ASN A 139 11.16 13.63 5.82
N GLU A 140 10.26 12.86 5.19
CA GLU A 140 10.17 11.41 5.28
C GLU A 140 10.53 10.73 3.94
N PRO A 141 11.12 9.53 3.97
CA PRO A 141 11.37 8.73 2.78
C PRO A 141 10.05 8.21 2.18
N PHE A 142 9.96 8.06 0.86
CA PHE A 142 8.74 7.59 0.17
C PHE A 142 8.91 6.17 -0.39
N PRO A 143 7.93 5.25 -0.28
CA PRO A 143 6.69 5.36 0.49
C PRO A 143 7.01 5.36 1.98
N ASN A 144 6.38 6.24 2.76
CA ASN A 144 6.57 6.34 4.22
C ASN A 144 5.72 5.33 5.01
N GLU A 145 4.76 4.68 4.35
CA GLU A 145 3.89 3.65 4.93
C GLU A 145 4.07 2.29 4.23
N ILE A 146 3.50 1.22 4.81
CA ILE A 146 3.53 -0.14 4.21
C ILE A 146 2.63 -0.26 2.97
N TYR A 147 1.60 0.57 2.85
CA TYR A 147 0.78 0.74 1.65
C TYR A 147 0.38 2.21 1.55
N ILE A 148 0.18 2.73 0.32
CA ILE A 148 -0.33 4.08 0.08
C ILE A 148 -1.54 3.98 -0.84
N CYS A 149 -2.71 4.21 -0.26
CA CYS A 149 -3.99 4.13 -0.94
C CYS A 149 -5.00 5.20 -0.45
N GLU A 150 -4.50 6.31 0.08
CA GLU A 150 -5.33 7.35 0.69
C GLU A 150 -6.04 8.21 -0.37
N ILE A 151 -7.31 8.53 -0.10
CA ILE A 151 -8.11 9.45 -0.92
C ILE A 151 -8.26 10.75 -0.14
N TYR A 152 -7.86 11.84 -0.78
CA TYR A 152 -7.87 13.16 -0.16
C TYR A 152 -9.05 14.00 -0.68
N ASP A 153 -9.52 14.91 0.17
CA ASP A 153 -10.57 15.87 -0.17
C ASP A 153 -9.99 17.20 -0.68
N GLN A 154 -10.87 18.08 -1.14
CA GLN A 154 -10.47 19.41 -1.62
C GLN A 154 -9.76 20.23 -0.55
N LYS A 155 -10.10 20.04 0.74
CA LYS A 155 -9.47 20.76 1.83
C LYS A 155 -7.97 20.47 1.92
N LYS A 156 -7.55 19.22 1.69
CA LYS A 156 -6.13 18.86 1.64
C LYS A 156 -5.42 19.48 0.42
N ILE A 157 -6.09 19.53 -0.73
CA ILE A 157 -5.55 20.20 -1.93
C ILE A 157 -5.30 21.68 -1.64
N ASP A 158 -6.30 22.38 -1.09
CA ASP A 158 -6.21 23.80 -0.75
C ASP A 158 -5.07 24.07 0.27
N GLU A 159 -4.91 23.18 1.26
CA GLU A 159 -3.82 23.24 2.25
C GLU A 159 -2.44 23.17 1.56
N LEU A 160 -2.26 22.23 0.63
CA LEU A 160 -0.98 22.04 -0.08
C LEU A 160 -0.68 23.19 -1.04
N LEU A 161 -1.69 23.71 -1.74
CA LEU A 161 -1.54 24.89 -2.59
C LEU A 161 -1.12 26.12 -1.80
N GLU A 162 -1.69 26.32 -0.61
CA GLU A 162 -1.33 27.43 0.26
C GLU A 162 0.08 27.27 0.85
N TRP A 163 0.44 26.07 1.30
CA TRP A 163 1.81 25.75 1.73
C TRP A 163 2.84 26.06 0.62
N TRP A 164 2.54 25.67 -0.62
CA TRP A 164 3.43 25.90 -1.75
C TRP A 164 3.65 27.39 -2.05
N LYS A 165 2.58 28.20 -2.01
CA LYS A 165 2.68 29.67 -2.16
C LYS A 165 3.58 30.28 -1.09
N GLN A 166 3.44 29.84 0.16
CA GLN A 166 4.26 30.33 1.28
C GLN A 166 5.73 29.96 1.08
N LYS A 167 6.02 28.71 0.71
CA LYS A 167 7.39 28.24 0.40
C LYS A 167 8.05 29.07 -0.71
N LYS A 168 7.35 29.31 -1.83
CA LYS A 168 7.87 30.18 -2.92
C LYS A 168 8.13 31.61 -2.47
N THR A 169 7.25 32.15 -1.62
CA THR A 169 7.40 33.52 -1.10
C THR A 169 8.64 33.68 -0.21
N VAL A 170 8.94 32.67 0.61
CA VAL A 170 10.16 32.66 1.45
C VAL A 170 11.41 32.55 0.58
N ALA A 171 11.43 31.63 -0.39
CA ALA A 171 12.57 31.44 -1.29
C ALA A 171 12.94 32.73 -2.06
N ASN A 172 11.94 33.49 -2.52
CA ASN A 172 12.18 34.75 -3.23
C ASN A 172 12.77 35.86 -2.35
N LYS A 173 12.53 35.83 -1.02
CA LYS A 173 13.09 36.82 -0.08
C LYS A 173 14.55 36.53 0.29
N GLU A 174 14.98 35.28 0.20
CA GLU A 174 16.37 34.89 0.48
C GLU A 174 17.32 35.19 -0.69
N GLN A 175 16.77 35.47 -1.87
CA GLN A 175 17.51 35.78 -3.10
C GLN A 175 17.55 37.29 -3.43
N SER A 176 16.83 38.13 -2.67
CA SER A 176 16.76 39.59 -2.82
C SER A 176 17.62 40.31 -1.78
#